data_AF-A0A438FR71-F1
#
_entry.id   AF-A0A438FR71-F1
#
_cell.length_a   1.000
_cell.length_b   1.000
_cell.length_c   1.000
_cell.angle_alpha   90.00
_cell.angle_beta   90.00
_cell.angle_gamma   90.00
#
_symmetry.space_group_name_H-M   'P 1'
#
loop_
_entity.id
_entity.type
_entity.pdbx_description
1 polymer ?
#
loop_
_entity_poly.entity_id
_entity_poly.type
_entity_poly.pdbx_seq_one_letter_code
_entity_poly.pdbx_strand_id
1 'polypeptide(L)'
;MDPEEEEMPKVKHRVELSSYLGTITRTHVPIIIESWRKVPKETKEKLWDLIMTSFNVNQNSKRNCFLLMGIRFRTFKYKLTKKYILSCGPSLDPPDRRDLLFKRKERNEKVGVFQS
;
A
#
# COMPACT_ATOMS: atom_id res chain seq x y z
N MET A 1 -36.08 -0.02 26.39
CA MET A 1 -34.78 0.23 25.74
C MET A 1 -34.11 -1.11 25.63
N ASP A 2 -34.02 -1.58 24.40
CA ASP A 2 -33.73 -2.97 24.05
C ASP A 2 -32.29 -3.37 24.39
N PRO A 3 -32.04 -4.63 24.83
CA PRO A 3 -30.73 -5.15 25.17
C PRO A 3 -29.93 -5.63 23.94
N GLU A 4 -30.18 -5.03 22.78
CA GLU A 4 -29.59 -5.44 21.49
C GLU A 4 -28.68 -4.33 20.92
N GLU A 5 -27.95 -3.66 21.81
CA GLU A 5 -26.73 -2.96 21.42
C GLU A 5 -25.62 -4.02 21.24
N GLU A 6 -25.78 -4.73 20.13
CA GLU A 6 -24.98 -5.80 19.59
C GLU A 6 -23.49 -5.44 19.65
N GLU A 7 -22.78 -6.02 20.61
CA GLU A 7 -21.31 -6.02 20.62
C GLU A 7 -20.83 -6.89 19.43
N MET A 8 -20.93 -6.35 18.21
CA MET A 8 -20.39 -6.99 17.01
C MET A 8 -18.97 -7.45 17.29
N PRO A 9 -18.56 -8.66 16.85
CA PRO A 9 -17.26 -9.20 17.19
C PRO A 9 -16.17 -8.24 16.69
N LYS A 10 -15.50 -7.56 17.64
CA LYS A 10 -14.40 -6.58 17.42
C LYS A 10 -13.35 -7.06 16.41
N VAL A 11 -13.23 -8.38 16.23
CA VAL A 11 -12.38 -9.04 15.24
C VAL A 11 -12.80 -8.74 13.81
N LYS A 12 -14.11 -8.78 13.47
CA LYS A 12 -14.62 -8.58 12.10
C LYS A 12 -14.31 -7.16 11.60
N HIS A 13 -14.59 -6.17 12.44
CA HIS A 13 -14.26 -4.76 12.18
C HIS A 13 -12.74 -4.52 12.00
N ARG A 14 -11.89 -5.23 12.77
CA ARG A 14 -10.43 -5.15 12.60
C ARG A 14 -9.96 -5.72 11.26
N VAL A 15 -10.55 -6.83 10.81
CA VAL A 15 -10.18 -7.47 9.54
C VAL A 15 -10.62 -6.61 8.36
N GLU A 16 -11.83 -6.04 8.42
CA GLU A 16 -12.36 -5.13 7.41
C GLU A 16 -11.52 -3.86 7.30
N LEU A 17 -11.21 -3.21 8.43
CA LEU A 17 -10.33 -2.04 8.44
C LEU A 17 -8.95 -2.38 7.86
N SER A 18 -8.33 -3.49 8.28
CA SER A 18 -7.00 -3.86 7.77
C SER A 18 -6.99 -4.11 6.25
N SER A 19 -8.06 -4.71 5.74
CA SER A 19 -8.24 -4.97 4.31
C SER A 19 -8.44 -3.66 3.55
N TYR A 20 -9.29 -2.77 4.08
CA TYR A 20 -9.54 -1.45 3.52
C TYR A 20 -8.27 -0.60 3.45
N LEU A 21 -7.51 -0.53 4.55
CA LEU A 21 -6.22 0.16 4.61
C LEU A 21 -5.27 -0.32 3.50
N GLY A 22 -5.21 -1.63 3.28
CA GLY A 22 -4.41 -2.21 2.20
C GLY A 22 -4.91 -1.82 0.80
N THR A 23 -6.22 -1.73 0.61
CA THR A 23 -6.83 -1.30 -0.67
C THR A 23 -6.56 0.15 -0.97
N ILE A 24 -6.92 1.08 -0.08
CA ILE A 24 -6.71 2.52 -0.32
C ILE A 24 -5.23 2.85 -0.50
N THR A 25 -4.33 2.15 0.22
CA THR A 25 -2.89 2.32 0.04
C THR A 25 -2.45 1.96 -1.38
N ARG A 26 -2.95 0.86 -1.94
CA ARG A 26 -2.56 0.41 -3.29
C ARG A 26 -3.17 1.28 -4.38
N THR A 27 -4.37 1.82 -4.15
CA THR A 27 -5.07 2.67 -5.11
C THR A 27 -4.45 4.07 -5.20
N HIS A 28 -4.08 4.66 -4.05
CA HIS A 28 -3.65 6.06 -4.01
C HIS A 28 -2.14 6.28 -3.88
N VAL A 29 -1.36 5.24 -3.52
CA VAL A 29 0.10 5.37 -3.40
C VAL A 29 0.78 4.75 -4.62
N PRO A 30 1.46 5.57 -5.46
CA PRO A 30 2.18 5.06 -6.61
C PRO A 30 3.23 4.03 -6.23
N ILE A 31 3.28 2.92 -6.97
CA ILE A 31 4.25 1.84 -6.76
C ILE A 31 5.72 2.30 -6.89
N ILE A 32 5.93 3.38 -7.65
CA ILE A 32 7.24 4.01 -7.86
C ILE A 32 7.85 4.55 -6.56
N ILE A 33 7.02 4.85 -5.55
CA ILE A 33 7.52 5.34 -4.27
C ILE A 33 8.30 4.21 -3.59
N GLU A 34 9.56 4.49 -3.29
CA GLU A 34 10.49 3.49 -2.80
C GLU A 34 10.06 2.91 -1.46
N SER A 35 9.70 3.79 -0.52
CA SER A 35 9.30 3.43 0.84
C SER A 35 8.15 4.30 1.35
N TRP A 36 7.36 3.75 2.28
CA TRP A 36 6.25 4.47 2.94
C TRP A 36 6.66 5.81 3.57
N ARG A 37 7.92 5.91 4.01
CA ARG A 37 8.47 7.15 4.59
C ARG A 37 8.54 8.29 3.57
N LYS A 38 8.78 7.97 2.30
CA LYS A 38 8.85 8.93 1.18
C LYS A 38 7.48 9.30 0.59
N VAL A 39 6.39 8.72 1.08
CA VAL A 39 5.04 9.11 0.65
C VAL A 39 4.77 10.55 1.12
N PRO A 40 4.36 11.47 0.21
CA PRO A 40 4.08 12.86 0.55
C PRO A 40 3.06 12.99 1.68
N LYS A 41 3.22 14.04 2.50
CA LYS A 41 2.30 14.30 3.61
C LYS A 41 0.87 14.50 3.12
N GLU A 42 0.68 15.25 2.04
CA GLU A 42 -0.63 15.48 1.42
C GLU A 42 -1.33 14.16 1.05
N THR A 43 -0.60 13.19 0.47
CA THR A 43 -1.16 11.86 0.17
C THR A 43 -1.55 11.12 1.44
N LYS A 44 -0.77 11.23 2.53
CA LYS A 44 -1.10 10.61 3.82
C LYS A 44 -2.34 11.22 4.47
N GLU A 45 -2.51 12.54 4.35
CA GLU A 45 -3.70 13.23 4.84
C GLU A 45 -4.94 12.83 4.04
N LYS A 46 -4.88 12.82 2.70
CA LYS A 46 -5.98 12.31 1.86
C LYS A 46 -6.39 10.88 2.21
N LEU A 47 -5.39 10.02 2.45
CA LEU A 47 -5.63 8.64 2.91
C LEU A 47 -6.28 8.59 4.30
N TRP A 48 -5.93 9.50 5.19
CA TRP A 48 -6.54 9.61 6.51
C TRP A 48 -8.00 10.05 6.43
N ASP A 49 -8.30 11.04 5.58
CA ASP A 49 -9.68 11.53 5.38
C ASP A 49 -10.58 10.42 4.82
N LEU A 50 -10.07 9.59 3.91
CA LEU A 50 -10.78 8.41 3.40
C LEU A 50 -11.06 7.36 4.49
N ILE A 51 -10.17 7.21 5.46
CA ILE A 51 -10.37 6.30 6.60
C ILE A 51 -11.47 6.86 7.50
N MET A 52 -11.39 8.14 7.87
CA MET A 52 -12.37 8.82 8.72
C MET A 52 -13.77 8.85 8.10
N THR A 53 -13.85 8.94 6.77
CA THR A 53 -15.13 8.94 6.04
C THR A 53 -15.77 7.55 6.02
N SER A 54 -14.96 6.48 6.01
CA SER A 54 -15.46 5.10 5.86
C SER A 54 -15.60 4.35 7.17
N PHE A 55 -14.85 4.75 8.21
CA PHE A 55 -14.80 4.08 9.51
C PHE A 55 -14.78 5.11 10.63
N ASN A 56 -15.50 4.83 11.72
CA ASN A 56 -15.47 5.64 12.93
C ASN A 56 -14.19 5.36 13.75
N VAL A 57 -13.05 5.91 13.30
CA VAL A 57 -11.72 5.69 13.90
C VAL A 57 -11.31 6.89 14.75
N ASN A 58 -10.80 6.66 15.95
CA ASN A 58 -10.25 7.73 16.78
C ASN A 58 -8.92 8.26 16.18
N GLN A 59 -8.72 9.58 16.21
CA GLN A 59 -7.47 10.26 15.83
C GLN A 59 -6.21 9.66 16.48
N ASN A 60 -6.31 9.17 17.71
CA ASN A 60 -5.21 8.48 18.40
C ASN A 60 -4.72 7.22 17.65
N SER A 61 -5.57 6.62 16.83
CA SER A 61 -5.25 5.45 16.01
C SER A 61 -4.59 5.80 14.67
N LYS A 62 -4.47 7.09 14.31
CA LYS A 62 -3.88 7.54 13.03
C LYS A 62 -2.49 6.98 12.81
N ARG A 63 -1.64 7.02 13.85
CA ARG A 63 -0.28 6.47 13.79
C ARG A 63 -0.26 4.98 13.50
N ASN A 64 -1.13 4.21 14.16
CA ASN A 64 -1.24 2.76 13.95
C ASN A 64 -1.76 2.43 12.55
N CYS A 65 -2.74 3.20 12.04
CA CYS A 65 -3.23 3.04 10.67
C CYS A 65 -2.11 3.26 9.66
N PHE A 66 -1.33 4.34 9.78
CA PHE A 66 -0.19 4.58 8.89
C PHE A 66 0.90 3.52 9.00
N LEU A 67 1.15 2.97 10.18
CA LEU A 67 2.09 1.86 10.35
C LEU A 67 1.61 0.61 9.61
N LEU A 68 0.33 0.26 9.76
CA LEU A 68 -0.28 -0.86 9.05
C LEU A 68 -0.24 -0.66 7.52
N MET A 69 -0.59 0.54 7.04
CA MET A 69 -0.53 0.89 5.62
C MET A 69 0.89 0.73 5.07
N GLY A 70 1.91 1.18 5.79
CA GLY A 70 3.30 0.99 5.42
C GLY A 70 3.71 -0.48 5.32
N ILE A 71 3.26 -1.33 6.26
CA ILE A 71 3.48 -2.77 6.21
C ILE A 71 2.78 -3.38 4.98
N ARG A 72 1.51 -3.04 4.74
CA ARG A 72 0.74 -3.53 3.60
C ARG A 72 1.35 -3.11 2.26
N PHE A 73 1.80 -1.87 2.15
CA PHE A 73 2.51 -1.35 0.97
C PHE A 73 3.79 -2.15 0.69
N ARG A 74 4.62 -2.38 1.72
CA ARG A 74 5.85 -3.17 1.59
C ARG A 74 5.54 -4.61 1.15
N THR A 75 4.56 -5.25 1.78
CA THR A 75 4.15 -6.61 1.42
C THR A 75 3.61 -6.69 -0.01
N PHE A 76 2.85 -5.68 -0.45
CA PHE A 76 2.38 -5.59 -1.82
C PHE A 76 3.52 -5.50 -2.83
N LYS A 77 4.49 -4.60 -2.61
CA LYS A 77 5.70 -4.50 -3.44
C LYS A 77 6.46 -5.81 -3.48
N TYR A 78 6.66 -6.46 -2.33
CA TYR A 78 7.33 -7.76 -2.27
C TYR A 78 6.60 -8.83 -3.10
N LYS A 79 5.27 -8.91 -3.02
CA LYS A 79 4.48 -9.85 -3.83
C LYS A 79 4.66 -9.59 -5.33
N LEU A 80 4.66 -8.32 -5.75
CA LEU A 80 4.88 -7.96 -7.15
C LEU A 80 6.31 -8.28 -7.61
N THR A 81 7.32 -7.96 -6.80
CA THR A 81 8.71 -8.31 -7.09
C THR A 81 8.88 -9.83 -7.21
N LYS A 82 8.32 -10.60 -6.27
CA LYS A 82 8.41 -12.06 -6.32
C LYS A 82 7.71 -12.63 -7.57
N LYS A 83 6.52 -12.11 -7.90
CA LYS A 83 5.69 -12.63 -8.99
C LYS A 83 6.14 -12.22 -10.39
N TYR A 84 6.77 -11.06 -10.55
CA TYR A 84 7.06 -10.49 -11.89
C TYR A 84 8.53 -10.19 -12.13
N ILE A 85 9.35 -10.14 -11.08
CA ILE A 85 10.79 -9.83 -11.19
C ILE A 85 11.60 -11.11 -10.93
N LEU A 86 11.37 -11.78 -9.79
CA LEU A 86 12.13 -12.97 -9.40
C LEU A 86 11.67 -14.26 -10.10
N SER A 87 10.44 -14.29 -10.63
CA SER A 87 9.98 -15.41 -11.47
C SER A 87 10.58 -15.39 -12.88
N CYS A 88 11.27 -14.30 -13.26
CA CYS A 88 12.01 -14.18 -14.50
C CYS A 88 13.49 -14.50 -14.27
N GLY A 89 13.83 -15.80 -14.20
CA GLY A 89 15.19 -16.29 -14.45
C GLY A 89 15.69 -17.35 -13.46
N PRO A 90 16.13 -18.54 -13.92
CA PRO A 90 16.98 -19.41 -13.12
C PRO A 90 18.37 -18.76 -13.00
N SER A 91 18.83 -18.61 -11.75
CA SER A 91 20.22 -18.41 -11.33
C SER A 91 21.11 -17.52 -12.20
N LEU A 92 21.08 -16.21 -11.94
CA LEU A 92 22.27 -15.36 -11.96
C LEU A 92 22.14 -14.46 -10.73
N ASP A 93 23.22 -14.28 -9.98
CA ASP A 93 23.26 -13.53 -8.72
C ASP A 93 22.35 -12.30 -8.75
N PRO A 94 21.51 -12.05 -7.72
CA PRO A 94 20.47 -11.03 -7.80
C PRO A 94 21.13 -9.69 -8.17
N PRO A 95 20.89 -9.15 -9.38
CA PRO A 95 21.35 -7.80 -9.66
C PRO A 95 20.65 -6.88 -8.68
N ASP A 96 21.40 -5.89 -8.17
CA ASP A 96 20.92 -4.96 -7.15
C ASP A 96 19.49 -4.52 -7.52
N ARG A 97 18.58 -4.64 -6.56
CA ARG A 97 17.15 -4.34 -6.71
C ARG A 97 16.92 -2.96 -7.34
N ARG A 98 17.88 -2.05 -7.16
CA ARG A 98 17.95 -0.72 -7.78
C ARG A 98 18.14 -0.78 -9.29
N ASP A 99 19.05 -1.61 -9.80
CA ASP A 99 19.37 -1.71 -11.22
C ASP A 99 18.19 -2.23 -12.05
N LEU A 100 17.39 -3.14 -11.51
CA LEU A 100 16.19 -3.65 -12.18
C LEU A 100 15.08 -2.60 -12.30
N LEU A 101 14.91 -1.77 -11.27
CA LEU A 101 13.95 -0.65 -11.31
C LEU A 101 14.43 0.46 -12.26
N PHE A 102 15.73 0.77 -12.25
CA PHE A 102 16.33 1.72 -13.19
C PHE A 102 16.25 1.24 -14.65
N LYS A 103 16.59 -0.03 -14.93
CA LYS A 103 16.41 -0.61 -16.28
C LYS A 103 14.96 -0.62 -16.75
N ARG A 104 13.99 -0.75 -15.84
CA ARG A 104 12.56 -0.63 -16.19
C ARG A 104 12.14 0.82 -16.41
N LYS A 105 12.71 1.79 -15.69
CA LYS A 105 12.53 3.23 -15.96
C LYS A 105 13.06 3.57 -17.35
N GLU A 106 14.29 3.17 -17.68
CA GLU A 106 14.87 3.36 -19.01
C GLU A 106 14.03 2.69 -20.11
N ARG A 107 13.52 1.48 -19.87
CA ARG A 107 12.61 0.83 -20.83
C ARG A 107 11.31 1.62 -21.00
N ASN A 108 10.68 2.06 -19.92
CA ASN A 108 9.42 2.80 -20.02
C ASN A 108 9.59 4.20 -20.63
N GLU A 109 10.76 4.83 -20.46
CA GLU A 109 11.13 6.12 -21.07
C GLU A 109 11.45 5.95 -22.57
N LYS A 110 12.11 4.85 -22.96
CA LYS A 110 12.37 4.50 -24.37
C LYS A 110 11.13 4.06 -25.14
N VAL A 111 10.08 3.59 -24.45
CA VAL A 111 8.82 3.15 -25.07
C VAL A 111 7.82 4.30 -25.22
N GLY A 112 8.16 5.53 -24.79
CA GLY A 112 7.41 6.74 -25.16
C GLY A 112 5.91 6.66 -24.88
N VAL A 113 5.48 6.10 -23.73
CA VAL A 113 4.06 6.10 -23.37
C VAL A 113 3.72 7.40 -22.64
N PHE A 114 3.71 8.48 -23.40
CA PHE A 114 2.85 9.64 -23.18
C PHE A 114 1.77 9.61 -24.27
N GLN A 115 0.50 9.63 -23.85
CA GLN A 115 -0.65 10.33 -24.46
C GLN A 115 -1.92 9.75 -23.80
N SER A 116 -2.66 10.58 -23.05
CA SER A 116 -3.79 11.45 -23.46
C SER A 116 -5.11 10.70 -23.47
#